data_AF-A0A851USR7-F1
#
_entry.id   AF-A0A851USR7-F1
#
_cell.length_a   1.000
_cell.length_b   1.000
_cell.length_c   1.000
_cell.angle_alpha   90.00
_cell.angle_beta   90.00
_cell.angle_gamma   90.00
#
_symmetry.space_group_name_H-M   'P 1'
#
loop_
_entity.id
_entity.type
_entity.pdbx_description
1 polymer ?
#
loop_
_entity_poly.entity_id
_entity_poly.type
_entity_poly.pdbx_seq_one_letter_code
_entity_poly.pdbx_strand_id
1 'polypeptide(L)'
;MGLALHQTGHGHNHGAQGEQPNASVRAAFVHVVGDLLQSLGVLVASYIIFFKPEYKYVDPICTFLFSALVLGTTLTILRDVLLVLMEGTPKGVDFNAVRETLLAVRGVEAVHSLHIWALTAAQPLLSVHIAINAASSAQEVLEEASSRLQGAFHFHSTTIQVESYSEEMRDCRECQPPRD
;
A
#
# COMPACT_ATOMS: atom_id res chain seq x y z
N MET A 1 12.67 -36.95 -47.61
CA MET A 1 11.84 -37.19 -46.41
C MET A 1 12.47 -36.39 -45.27
N GLY A 2 12.09 -35.12 -45.13
CA GLY A 2 12.56 -34.25 -44.05
C GLY A 2 11.53 -34.25 -42.92
N LEU A 3 11.99 -34.50 -41.70
CA LEU A 3 11.14 -34.56 -40.50
C LEU A 3 10.55 -33.18 -40.16
N ALA A 4 9.27 -33.19 -39.83
CA ALA A 4 8.49 -32.05 -39.37
C ALA A 4 8.82 -31.68 -37.91
N LEU A 5 8.94 -30.38 -37.65
CA LEU A 5 9.03 -29.77 -36.32
C LEU A 5 7.65 -29.80 -35.64
N HIS A 6 7.60 -30.30 -34.40
CA HIS A 6 6.42 -30.27 -33.54
C HIS A 6 6.55 -29.07 -32.57
N GLN A 7 5.74 -28.02 -32.76
CA GLN A 7 5.58 -26.93 -31.80
C GLN A 7 4.45 -27.28 -30.82
N THR A 8 4.81 -27.57 -29.57
CA THR A 8 3.86 -27.60 -28.45
C THR A 8 3.60 -26.17 -27.97
N GLY A 9 2.40 -25.65 -28.26
CA GLY A 9 1.91 -24.40 -27.70
C GLY A 9 1.40 -24.59 -26.28
N HIS A 10 2.00 -23.90 -25.31
CA HIS A 10 1.43 -23.71 -23.98
C HIS A 10 0.57 -22.44 -23.97
N GLY A 11 -0.74 -22.62 -23.81
CA GLY A 11 -1.68 -21.53 -23.58
C GLY A 11 -1.62 -21.07 -22.12
N HIS A 12 -1.14 -19.85 -21.89
CA HIS A 12 -1.27 -19.17 -20.61
C HIS A 12 -2.60 -18.40 -20.58
N ASN A 13 -3.50 -18.85 -19.71
CA ASN A 13 -4.76 -18.18 -19.43
C ASN A 13 -4.50 -17.08 -18.39
N HIS A 14 -4.42 -15.82 -18.82
CA HIS A 14 -4.33 -14.70 -17.90
C HIS A 14 -5.72 -14.42 -17.32
N GLY A 15 -5.90 -14.84 -16.07
CA GLY A 15 -7.07 -14.48 -15.27
C GLY A 15 -7.25 -12.97 -15.22
N ALA A 16 -8.48 -12.54 -15.48
CA ALA A 16 -8.91 -11.16 -15.38
C ALA A 16 -8.65 -10.64 -13.95
N GLN A 17 -7.58 -9.87 -13.78
CA GLN A 17 -7.44 -8.99 -12.62
C GLN A 17 -8.45 -7.87 -12.81
N GLY A 18 -9.46 -7.84 -11.94
CA GLY A 18 -10.39 -6.73 -11.85
C GLY A 18 -9.60 -5.44 -11.68
N GLU A 19 -9.77 -4.54 -12.64
CA GLU A 19 -9.18 -3.21 -12.66
C GLU A 19 -9.66 -2.47 -11.40
N GLN A 20 -8.81 -2.45 -10.36
CA GLN A 20 -9.09 -1.63 -9.20
C GLN A 20 -9.15 -0.18 -9.67
N PRO A 21 -10.12 0.62 -9.19
CA PRO A 21 -10.25 2.00 -9.63
C PRO A 21 -8.94 2.74 -9.30
N ASN A 22 -8.21 3.14 -10.35
CA ASN A 22 -6.93 3.82 -10.25
C ASN A 22 -7.06 4.99 -9.27
N ALA A 23 -6.43 4.87 -8.09
CA ALA A 23 -6.49 5.87 -7.04
C ALA A 23 -6.06 7.26 -7.56
N SER A 24 -5.12 7.27 -8.52
CA SER A 24 -4.69 8.45 -9.27
C SER A 24 -5.81 9.13 -10.05
N VAL A 25 -6.70 8.35 -10.69
CA VAL A 25 -7.84 8.91 -11.45
C VAL A 25 -8.88 9.50 -10.50
N ARG A 26 -9.16 8.82 -9.38
CA ARG A 26 -10.06 9.36 -8.35
C ARG A 26 -9.51 10.66 -7.74
N ALA A 27 -8.21 10.71 -7.45
CA ALA A 27 -7.56 11.91 -6.94
C ALA A 27 -7.62 13.06 -7.96
N ALA A 28 -7.32 12.78 -9.23
CA ALA A 28 -7.43 13.76 -10.32
C ALA A 28 -8.85 14.28 -10.49
N PHE A 29 -9.87 13.41 -10.41
CA PHE A 29 -11.27 13.81 -10.49
C PHE A 29 -11.67 14.77 -9.36
N VAL A 30 -11.33 14.45 -8.11
CA VAL A 30 -11.61 15.32 -6.96
C VAL A 30 -10.92 16.68 -7.11
N HIS A 31 -9.68 16.69 -7.62
CA HIS A 31 -8.94 17.92 -7.89
C HIS A 31 -9.64 18.79 -8.94
N VAL A 32 -10.00 18.21 -10.09
CA VAL A 32 -10.68 18.93 -11.18
C VAL A 32 -12.05 19.49 -10.74
N VAL A 33 -12.80 18.72 -9.95
CA VAL A 33 -14.07 19.21 -9.37
C VAL A 33 -13.81 20.38 -8.41
N GLY A 34 -12.74 20.32 -7.61
CA GLY A 34 -12.30 21.43 -6.76
C GLY A 34 -12.00 22.69 -7.56
N ASP A 35 -11.22 22.57 -8.64
CA ASP A 35 -10.86 23.69 -9.52
C ASP A 35 -12.09 24.30 -10.20
N LEU A 36 -13.06 23.47 -10.61
CA LEU A 36 -14.32 23.92 -11.19
C LEU A 36 -15.14 24.73 -10.19
N LEU A 37 -15.27 24.25 -8.94
CA LEU A 37 -15.99 24.94 -7.88
C LEU A 37 -15.31 26.27 -7.51
N GLN A 38 -13.98 26.29 -7.43
CA GLN A 38 -13.21 27.51 -7.22
C GLN A 38 -13.44 28.52 -8.34
N SER A 39 -13.37 28.07 -9.60
CA SER A 39 -13.60 28.93 -10.77
C SER A 39 -15.01 29.53 -10.77
N LEU A 40 -16.02 28.72 -10.42
CA LEU A 40 -17.40 29.20 -10.28
C LEU A 40 -17.54 30.19 -9.11
N GLY A 41 -16.85 29.95 -8.00
CA GLY A 41 -16.81 30.87 -6.86
C GLY A 41 -16.28 32.25 -7.22
N VAL A 42 -15.17 32.31 -7.98
CA VAL A 42 -14.59 33.56 -8.48
C VAL A 42 -15.52 34.23 -9.50
N LEU A 43 -16.16 33.46 -10.37
CA LEU A 43 -17.15 34.00 -11.33
C LEU A 43 -18.32 34.69 -10.62
N VAL A 44 -18.87 34.05 -9.59
CA VAL A 44 -19.95 34.62 -8.77
C VAL A 44 -19.48 35.85 -8.01
N ALA A 45 -18.28 35.83 -7.41
CA ALA A 45 -17.69 36.98 -6.74
C ALA A 45 -17.52 38.17 -7.70
N SER A 46 -16.99 37.92 -8.90
CA SER A 46 -16.82 38.92 -9.96
C SER A 46 -18.17 39.52 -10.39
N TYR A 47 -19.20 38.68 -10.57
CA TYR A 47 -20.56 39.14 -10.91
C TYR A 47 -21.16 40.04 -9.82
N ILE A 48 -21.00 39.68 -8.54
CA ILE A 48 -21.46 40.49 -7.41
C ILE A 48 -20.75 41.85 -7.39
N ILE A 49 -19.42 41.86 -7.59
CA ILE A 49 -18.61 43.07 -7.58
C ILE A 49 -18.99 44.01 -8.73
N PHE A 50 -19.34 43.46 -9.91
CA PHE A 50 -19.77 44.24 -11.06
C PHE A 50 -21.04 45.05 -10.77
N PHE A 51 -22.06 44.42 -10.16
CA PHE A 51 -23.32 45.11 -9.83
C PHE A 51 -23.27 45.92 -8.54
N LYS A 52 -22.44 45.52 -7.57
CA LYS A 52 -22.27 46.22 -6.30
C LYS A 52 -20.78 46.37 -5.93
N PRO A 53 -20.12 47.44 -6.40
CA PRO A 53 -18.71 47.72 -6.14
C PRO A 53 -18.35 47.91 -4.66
N GLU A 54 -19.33 48.08 -3.78
CA GLU A 54 -19.15 48.17 -2.33
C GLU A 54 -18.75 46.83 -1.70
N TYR A 55 -19.00 45.70 -2.38
CA TYR A 55 -18.74 44.33 -1.90
C TYR A 55 -17.37 43.77 -2.36
N LYS A 56 -16.38 44.63 -2.61
CA LYS A 56 -15.03 44.21 -3.09
C LYS A 56 -14.30 43.22 -2.18
N TYR A 57 -14.65 43.17 -0.90
CA TYR A 57 -14.09 42.22 0.07
C TYR A 57 -14.56 40.77 -0.14
N VAL A 58 -15.60 40.53 -0.94
CA VAL A 58 -16.11 39.18 -1.23
C VAL A 58 -15.06 38.32 -1.95
N ASP A 59 -14.29 38.91 -2.87
CA ASP A 59 -13.28 38.18 -3.64
C ASP A 59 -12.10 37.68 -2.78
N PRO A 60 -11.46 38.50 -1.91
CA PRO A 60 -10.48 38.01 -0.95
C PRO A 60 -11.02 36.93 0.00
N ILE A 61 -12.23 37.09 0.54
CA ILE A 61 -12.84 36.10 1.45
C ILE A 61 -13.02 34.76 0.74
N CYS A 62 -13.56 34.80 -0.48
CA CYS A 62 -13.75 33.63 -1.32
C CYS A 62 -12.41 32.93 -1.60
N THR A 63 -11.39 33.70 -1.96
CA THR A 63 -10.04 33.19 -2.26
C THR A 63 -9.38 32.54 -1.03
N PHE A 64 -9.45 33.17 0.15
CA PHE A 64 -8.90 32.58 1.38
C PHE A 64 -9.63 31.29 1.78
N LEU A 65 -10.96 31.25 1.63
CA LEU A 65 -11.75 30.06 1.91
C LEU A 65 -11.32 28.90 1.01
N PHE A 66 -11.24 29.12 -0.31
CA PHE A 66 -10.80 28.08 -1.25
C PHE A 66 -9.34 27.68 -1.02
N SER A 67 -8.45 28.63 -0.75
CA SER A 67 -7.05 28.35 -0.42
C SER A 67 -6.93 27.43 0.79
N ALA A 68 -7.69 27.68 1.87
CA ALA A 68 -7.70 26.82 3.05
C ALA A 68 -8.23 25.41 2.75
N LEU A 69 -9.30 25.29 1.95
CA LEU A 69 -9.84 24.00 1.51
C LEU A 69 -8.81 23.19 0.70
N VAL A 70 -8.18 23.82 -0.30
CA VAL A 70 -7.16 23.20 -1.15
C VAL A 70 -5.94 22.79 -0.33
N LEU A 71 -5.50 23.64 0.61
CA LEU A 71 -4.39 23.32 1.49
C LEU A 71 -4.69 22.09 2.36
N GLY A 72 -5.88 22.03 2.97
CA GLY A 72 -6.29 20.90 3.80
C GLY A 72 -6.34 19.57 3.04
N THR A 73 -6.89 19.56 1.83
CA THR A 73 -6.95 18.36 0.99
C THR A 73 -5.55 17.95 0.51
N THR A 74 -4.72 18.91 0.10
CA THR A 74 -3.35 18.67 -0.36
C THR A 74 -2.48 18.09 0.74
N LEU A 75 -2.56 18.62 1.97
CA LEU A 75 -1.79 18.10 3.11
C LEU A 75 -2.14 16.64 3.44
N THR A 76 -3.40 16.26 3.29
CA THR A 76 -3.85 14.87 3.52
C THR A 76 -3.25 13.94 2.47
N ILE A 77 -3.33 14.32 1.19
CA ILE A 77 -2.75 13.54 0.07
C ILE A 77 -1.22 13.47 0.21
N LEU A 78 -0.58 14.59 0.51
CA LEU A 78 0.87 14.66 0.70
C LEU A 78 1.34 13.70 1.79
N ARG A 79 0.63 13.64 2.93
CA ARG A 79 0.94 12.68 4.00
C ARG A 79 0.86 11.23 3.52
N ASP A 80 -0.17 10.89 2.76
CA ASP A 80 -0.33 9.52 2.24
C ASP A 80 0.79 9.16 1.25
N VAL A 81 1.20 10.10 0.39
CA VAL A 81 2.33 9.91 -0.53
C VAL A 81 3.65 9.77 0.23
N LEU A 82 3.88 10.62 1.23
CA LEU A 82 5.09 10.52 2.06
C LEU A 82 5.16 9.19 2.80
N LEU A 83 4.04 8.66 3.30
CA LEU A 83 3.99 7.35 3.94
C LEU A 83 4.41 6.24 2.98
N VAL A 84 3.91 6.26 1.75
CA VAL A 84 4.30 5.31 0.69
C VAL A 84 5.79 5.44 0.35
N LEU A 85 6.29 6.67 0.17
CA LEU A 85 7.69 6.92 -0.18
C LEU A 85 8.67 6.59 0.95
N MET A 86 8.24 6.70 2.20
CA MET A 86 9.01 6.32 3.38
C MET A 86 8.93 4.82 3.68
N GLU A 87 8.33 4.02 2.80
CA GLU A 87 8.10 2.58 3.01
C GLU A 87 7.35 2.29 4.33
N GLY A 88 6.46 3.22 4.71
CA GLY A 88 5.66 3.10 5.92
C GLY A 88 4.65 1.96 5.84
N THR A 89 4.30 1.41 7.00
CA THR A 89 3.33 0.32 7.09
C THR A 89 1.96 0.77 6.56
N PRO A 90 1.37 0.01 5.62
CA PRO A 90 0.09 0.36 5.03
C PRO A 90 -1.03 0.42 6.08
N LYS A 91 -1.94 1.38 5.94
CA LYS A 91 -3.12 1.52 6.80
C LYS A 91 -3.96 0.23 6.76
N GLY A 92 -4.12 -0.42 7.90
CA GLY A 92 -4.94 -1.63 8.05
C GLY A 92 -4.17 -2.95 8.14
N VAL A 93 -2.83 -2.93 8.07
CA VAL A 93 -2.01 -4.11 8.40
C VAL A 93 -1.34 -3.87 9.74
N ASP A 94 -1.59 -4.77 10.70
CA ASP A 94 -0.93 -4.77 11.99
C ASP A 94 0.32 -5.65 11.93
N PHE A 95 1.48 -5.03 12.19
CA PHE A 95 2.78 -5.71 12.24
C PHE A 95 2.76 -6.92 13.19
N ASN A 96 2.18 -6.75 14.39
CA ASN A 96 2.14 -7.80 15.39
C ASN A 96 1.20 -8.92 14.96
N ALA A 97 0.06 -8.61 14.35
CA ALA A 97 -0.85 -9.63 13.82
C ALA A 97 -0.19 -10.52 12.76
N VAL A 98 0.60 -9.92 11.86
CA VAL A 98 1.37 -10.65 10.84
C VAL A 98 2.43 -11.55 11.50
N ARG A 99 3.20 -11.00 12.45
CA ARG A 99 4.23 -11.73 13.18
C ARG A 99 3.64 -12.93 13.93
N GLU A 100 2.55 -12.75 14.67
CA GLU A 100 1.89 -13.84 15.40
C GLU A 100 1.31 -14.91 14.45
N THR A 101 0.80 -14.50 13.28
CA THR A 101 0.32 -15.45 12.27
C THR A 101 1.44 -16.34 11.74
N LEU A 102 2.63 -15.78 11.52
CA LEU A 102 3.81 -16.51 11.08
C LEU A 102 4.38 -17.42 12.19
N LEU A 103 4.42 -16.94 13.44
CA LEU A 103 4.85 -17.75 14.58
C LEU A 103 3.89 -18.92 14.87
N ALA A 104 2.61 -18.81 14.50
CA ALA A 104 1.64 -19.88 14.64
C ALA A 104 1.77 -21.00 13.58
N VAL A 105 2.68 -20.86 12.60
CA VAL A 105 2.97 -21.89 11.61
C VAL A 105 3.82 -22.97 12.26
N ARG A 106 3.46 -24.24 12.05
CA ARG A 106 4.19 -25.36 12.66
C ARG A 106 5.60 -25.42 12.09
N GLY A 107 6.59 -25.41 12.96
CA GLY A 107 8.00 -25.52 12.58
C GLY A 107 8.75 -24.19 12.56
N VAL A 108 8.06 -23.05 12.64
CA VAL A 108 8.68 -21.73 12.82
C VAL A 108 9.07 -21.55 14.28
N GLU A 109 10.34 -21.27 14.54
CA GLU A 109 10.88 -20.97 15.87
C GLU A 109 11.05 -19.47 16.10
N ALA A 110 11.41 -18.72 15.05
CA ALA A 110 11.56 -17.27 15.14
C ALA A 110 11.17 -16.58 13.82
N VAL A 111 10.78 -15.30 13.93
CA VAL A 111 10.46 -14.41 12.81
C VAL A 111 11.29 -13.14 12.99
N HIS A 112 11.98 -12.72 11.94
CA HIS A 112 12.87 -11.57 11.98
C HIS A 112 12.95 -10.85 10.65
N SER A 113 13.47 -9.62 10.68
CA SER A 113 13.55 -8.75 9.50
C SER A 113 12.21 -8.65 8.76
N LEU A 114 11.10 -8.61 9.52
CA LEU A 114 9.76 -8.43 8.98
C LEU A 114 9.61 -6.99 8.51
N HIS A 115 9.48 -6.81 7.21
CA HIS A 115 9.26 -5.53 6.57
C HIS A 115 7.92 -5.56 5.85
N ILE A 116 7.09 -4.57 6.13
CA ILE A 116 5.76 -4.43 5.54
C ILE A 116 5.65 -3.00 5.01
N TRP A 117 5.50 -2.88 3.70
CA TRP A 117 5.38 -1.60 3.01
C TRP A 117 4.30 -1.66 1.94
N ALA A 118 4.05 -0.54 1.25
CA ALA A 118 3.11 -0.49 0.14
C ALA A 118 3.75 0.22 -1.05
N LEU A 119 3.62 -0.33 -2.26
CA LEU A 119 4.00 0.37 -3.50
C LEU A 119 2.95 1.42 -3.89
N THR A 120 1.70 1.10 -3.63
CA THR A 120 0.54 1.98 -3.79
C THR A 120 -0.43 1.75 -2.64
N ALA A 121 -1.41 2.64 -2.48
CA ALA A 121 -2.44 2.50 -1.44
C ALA A 121 -3.22 1.16 -1.49
N ALA A 122 -3.16 0.43 -2.61
CA ALA A 122 -3.86 -0.84 -2.82
C ALA A 122 -2.93 -2.06 -2.95
N GLN A 123 -1.61 -1.86 -2.92
CA GLN A 123 -0.64 -2.93 -3.12
C GLN A 123 0.30 -3.00 -1.91
N PRO A 124 -0.11 -3.68 -0.83
CA PRO A 124 0.77 -3.97 0.29
C PRO A 124 1.73 -5.13 -0.07
N LEU A 125 2.98 -5.02 0.35
CA LEU A 125 4.02 -6.02 0.16
C LEU A 125 4.63 -6.39 1.50
N LEU A 126 5.17 -7.59 1.56
CA LEU A 126 5.82 -8.13 2.74
C LEU A 126 7.13 -8.82 2.36
N SER A 127 8.17 -8.59 3.15
CA SER A 127 9.38 -9.41 3.17
C SER A 127 9.69 -9.84 4.59
N VAL A 128 10.04 -11.10 4.79
CA VAL A 128 10.31 -11.65 6.13
C VAL A 128 11.28 -12.81 6.08
N HIS A 129 12.03 -12.96 7.17
CA HIS A 129 12.87 -14.13 7.42
C HIS A 129 12.22 -14.96 8.53
N ILE A 130 12.07 -16.26 8.27
CA ILE A 130 11.55 -17.22 9.23
C ILE A 130 12.61 -18.27 9.52
N ALA A 131 12.92 -18.45 10.80
CA ALA A 131 13.82 -19.49 11.27
C ALA A 131 13.01 -20.73 11.62
N ILE A 132 13.36 -21.86 11.02
CA ILE A 132 12.66 -23.14 11.21
C ILE A 132 13.51 -24.14 12.00
N ASN A 133 12.83 -25.06 12.68
CA ASN A 133 13.50 -26.15 13.36
C ASN A 133 14.16 -27.11 12.35
N ALA A 134 15.20 -27.84 12.79
CA ALA A 134 15.94 -28.77 11.93
C ALA A 134 15.14 -30.01 11.47
N ALA A 135 13.98 -30.28 12.07
CA ALA A 135 13.12 -31.42 11.77
C ALA A 135 12.02 -31.09 10.74
N SER A 136 11.81 -29.81 10.42
CA SER A 136 10.76 -29.33 9.54
C SER A 136 11.27 -29.17 8.11
N SER A 137 10.42 -29.50 7.14
CA SER A 137 10.69 -29.26 5.72
C SER A 137 10.53 -27.78 5.40
N ALA A 138 11.57 -27.15 4.86
CA ALA A 138 11.53 -25.74 4.45
C ALA A 138 10.38 -25.45 3.46
N GLN A 139 10.12 -26.38 2.54
CA GLN A 139 9.07 -26.24 1.54
C GLN A 139 7.67 -26.26 2.16
N GLU A 140 7.42 -27.17 3.10
CA GLU A 140 6.11 -27.30 3.77
C GLU A 140 5.80 -26.06 4.61
N VAL A 141 6.80 -25.56 5.35
CA VAL A 141 6.65 -24.34 6.16
C VAL A 141 6.40 -23.12 5.26
N LEU A 142 7.12 -23.01 4.15
CA LEU A 142 6.94 -21.92 3.18
C LEU A 142 5.53 -21.92 2.58
N GLU A 143 5.02 -23.09 2.19
CA GLU A 143 3.67 -23.24 1.63
C GLU A 143 2.59 -22.90 2.67
N GLU A 144 2.72 -23.39 3.90
CA GLU A 144 1.76 -23.08 4.98
C GLU A 144 1.79 -21.59 5.35
N ALA A 145 2.98 -21.01 5.52
CA ALA A 145 3.13 -19.58 5.83
C ALA A 145 2.55 -18.70 4.71
N SER A 146 2.85 -19.01 3.45
CA SER A 146 2.32 -18.29 2.28
C SER A 146 0.79 -18.37 2.23
N SER A 147 0.22 -19.56 2.46
CA SER A 147 -1.23 -19.77 2.47
C SER A 147 -1.92 -18.98 3.59
N ARG A 148 -1.36 -18.99 4.80
CA ARG A 148 -1.92 -18.22 5.92
C ARG A 148 -1.82 -16.72 5.68
N LEU A 149 -0.70 -16.23 5.15
CA LEU A 149 -0.55 -14.82 4.82
C LEU A 149 -1.56 -14.38 3.77
N GLN A 150 -1.73 -15.13 2.67
CA GLN A 150 -2.72 -14.79 1.64
C GLN A 150 -4.17 -14.87 2.13
N GLY A 151 -4.47 -15.79 3.05
CA GLY A 151 -5.82 -15.98 3.60
C GLY A 151 -6.20 -14.92 4.64
N ALA A 152 -5.25 -14.53 5.51
CA ALA A 152 -5.48 -13.55 6.57
C ALA A 152 -5.24 -12.11 6.13
N PHE A 153 -4.33 -11.89 5.18
CA PHE A 153 -3.89 -10.58 4.73
C PHE A 153 -3.91 -10.49 3.20
N HIS A 154 -4.46 -9.41 2.65
CA HIS A 154 -4.53 -9.19 1.21
C HIS A 154 -3.21 -8.61 0.64
N PHE A 155 -2.08 -9.28 0.87
CA PHE A 155 -0.79 -8.89 0.30
C PHE A 155 -0.77 -9.08 -1.22
N HIS A 156 -0.26 -8.09 -1.95
CA HIS A 156 -0.07 -8.17 -3.39
C HIS A 156 1.10 -9.08 -3.77
N SER A 157 2.19 -8.98 -3.00
CA SER A 157 3.37 -9.83 -3.15
C SER A 157 3.99 -10.09 -1.77
N THR A 158 4.55 -11.28 -1.58
CA THR A 158 5.15 -11.73 -0.33
C THR A 158 6.45 -12.47 -0.64
N THR A 159 7.54 -12.07 0.01
CA THR A 159 8.83 -12.79 -0.06
C THR A 159 9.18 -13.33 1.31
N ILE A 160 9.32 -14.65 1.41
CA ILE A 160 9.67 -15.34 2.66
C ILE A 160 11.01 -16.02 2.44
N GLN A 161 12.00 -15.65 3.25
CA GLN A 161 13.27 -16.35 3.35
C GLN A 161 13.21 -17.35 4.49
N VAL A 162 13.50 -18.63 4.19
CA VAL A 162 13.52 -19.71 5.18
C VAL A 162 14.96 -19.97 5.59
N GLU A 163 15.21 -19.93 6.90
CA GLU A 163 16.53 -20.14 7.50
C GLU A 163 16.46 -21.25 8.55
N SER A 164 17.58 -21.92 8.80
CA SER A 164 17.67 -22.86 9.92
C SER A 164 17.86 -22.09 11.22
N TYR A 165 17.12 -22.47 12.26
CA TYR A 165 17.30 -21.88 13.58
C TYR A 165 18.71 -22.14 14.14
N SER A 166 19.31 -21.08 14.70
CA SER A 166 20.59 -21.12 15.43
C SER A 166 20.38 -20.49 16.81
N GLU A 167 21.04 -21.00 17.85
CA GLU A 167 20.91 -20.44 19.20
C GLU A 167 21.37 -18.97 19.29
N GLU A 168 22.26 -18.54 18.40
CA GLU A 168 22.70 -17.14 18.28
C GLU A 168 21.56 -16.18 17.91
N MET A 169 20.47 -16.70 17.32
CA MET A 169 19.29 -15.90 16.96
C MET A 169 18.45 -15.49 18.17
N ARG A 170 18.68 -16.11 19.34
CA ARG A 170 17.93 -15.81 20.58
C ARG A 170 18.16 -14.38 21.09
N ASP A 171 19.38 -13.87 20.88
CA ASP A 171 19.81 -12.51 21.28
C ASP A 171 19.89 -11.54 20.09
N CYS A 172 19.34 -11.92 18.94
CA CYS A 172 19.42 -11.10 17.74
C CYS A 172 18.57 -9.83 17.86
N ARG A 173 19.19 -8.68 17.59
CA ARG A 173 18.53 -7.36 17.63
C ARG A 173 17.52 -7.16 16.51
N GLU A 174 17.70 -7.84 15.38
CA GLU A 174 16.79 -7.80 14.22
C GLU A 174 15.57 -8.72 14.40
N CYS A 175 15.59 -9.60 15.41
CA CYS A 175 14.45 -10.42 15.81
C CYS A 175 13.50 -9.70 16.78
N GLN A 176 13.87 -8.50 17.27
CA GLN A 176 13.01 -7.71 18.14
C GLN A 176 11.95 -6.96 17.32
N PRO A 177 10.70 -6.87 17.80
CA PRO A 177 9.71 -6.02 17.17
C PRO A 177 10.20 -4.55 17.20
N PRO A 178 9.82 -3.75 16.19
CA PRO A 178 10.13 -2.32 16.20
C PRO A 178 9.62 -1.70 17.50
N ARG A 179 10.42 -0.82 18.10
CA ARG A 179 10.04 -0.10 19.31
C ARG A 179 9.05 0.99 18.93
N ASP A 180 7.90 1.00 19.61
CA ASP A 180 6.84 2.02 19.48
C ASP A 180 7.34 3.45 19.73
#